data_AF-A0AAD4DEA0-F1
#
_entry.id   AF-A0AAD4DEA0-F1
#
_cell.length_a   1.000
_cell.length_b   1.000
_cell.length_c   1.000
_cell.angle_alpha   90.00
_cell.angle_beta   90.00
_cell.angle_gamma   90.00
#
_symmetry.space_group_name_H-M   'P 1'
#
loop_
_entity.id
_entity.type
_entity.pdbx_description
1 polymer ?
#
loop_
_entity_poly.entity_id
_entity_poly.type
_entity_poly.pdbx_seq_one_letter_code
_entity_poly.pdbx_strand_id
1 'polypeptide(L)'
;MSTPNKLPSFQQACLAADNANAAVYLVGVPATTTPGRLEVHHITLSPTNPNNPNNPNFINSKLISSSQVDPNNNSNNAWTSNSLKACFTYPSSPLLSNPIMVIQFDPYRTQFTSIRPGGIMDAPTNLNMTNLAFVSPRLFTLSGYFGAFEVFNVFTNFATNSAWMGVRLNYTNGVDQVRDSQLTNYPSRTPMIALGTYTSTLSTATQGYSIVFDTTGQGQAYPAIGNATPVLGPQDRILSLGSSYNVNMNGARLTMDAIPVTMANTGFILDKGSDGSTVVYSITPDQSAMLHRVSIAGGPPFSPAMAATALNKQIVTYSNSIGAGPVLNIFDLTTGTWSGPGLADGSSFGSYPGGGGYNSNNQPSQQQEIPIGVIVGGAIGGLVVLTFSFFLYFSIKYRIRGSQQMASNGSASAGMQSHRSGVSSAATRSQVDRKTRQDRKSGF
;
A
#
# COMPACT_ATOMS: atom_id res chain seq x y z
N MET A 1 40.24 -6.91 -4.41
CA MET A 1 39.37 -6.45 -5.52
C MET A 1 37.93 -6.69 -5.09
N SER A 2 37.13 -5.65 -4.87
CA SER A 2 35.70 -5.80 -4.57
C SER A 2 35.00 -6.34 -5.82
N THR A 3 34.42 -7.54 -5.72
CA THR A 3 33.55 -8.06 -6.77
C THR A 3 32.47 -7.02 -7.07
N PRO A 4 32.19 -6.69 -8.34
CA PRO A 4 31.13 -5.75 -8.68
C PRO A 4 29.82 -6.15 -7.99
N ASN A 5 29.10 -5.18 -7.42
CA ASN A 5 27.85 -5.37 -6.67
C ASN A 5 26.76 -5.93 -7.59
N LYS A 6 26.81 -7.24 -7.85
CA LYS A 6 25.82 -7.96 -8.64
C LYS A 6 24.57 -8.17 -7.80
N LEU A 7 23.41 -7.97 -8.41
CA LEU A 7 22.14 -8.32 -7.77
C LEU A 7 22.10 -9.82 -7.42
N PRO A 8 21.63 -10.18 -6.22
CA PRO A 8 21.42 -11.58 -5.87
C PRO A 8 20.33 -12.19 -6.76
N SER A 9 20.42 -13.50 -7.01
CA SER A 9 19.44 -14.25 -7.79
C SER A 9 18.52 -15.02 -6.84
N PHE A 10 17.25 -14.63 -6.82
CA PHE A 10 16.21 -15.25 -6.01
C PHE A 10 15.11 -15.77 -6.94
N GLN A 11 14.68 -17.02 -6.71
CA GLN A 11 13.61 -17.62 -7.50
C GLN A 11 12.24 -17.05 -7.12
N GLN A 12 11.98 -16.91 -5.81
CA GLN A 12 10.78 -16.28 -5.26
C GLN A 12 11.20 -15.15 -4.32
N ALA A 13 11.41 -13.97 -4.91
CA ALA A 13 11.75 -12.76 -4.20
C ALA A 13 10.50 -11.99 -3.76
N CYS A 14 10.67 -11.07 -2.82
CA CYS A 14 9.75 -9.95 -2.66
C CYS A 14 10.50 -8.63 -2.55
N LEU A 15 9.81 -7.54 -2.91
CA LEU A 15 10.33 -6.18 -2.83
C LEU A 15 9.53 -5.39 -1.81
N ALA A 16 10.23 -4.55 -1.05
CA ALA A 16 9.65 -3.60 -0.12
C ALA A 16 10.24 -2.21 -0.39
N ALA A 17 9.42 -1.16 -0.43
CA ALA A 17 9.90 0.18 -0.73
C ALA A 17 10.47 0.93 0.49
N ASP A 18 11.64 1.52 0.32
CA ASP A 18 12.23 2.49 1.25
C ASP A 18 12.06 3.89 0.66
N ASN A 19 10.84 4.43 0.83
CA ASN A 19 10.44 5.72 0.25
C ASN A 19 11.35 6.88 0.69
N ALA A 20 11.92 6.81 1.91
CA ALA A 20 12.77 7.86 2.47
C ALA A 20 14.15 7.94 1.78
N ASN A 21 14.67 6.82 1.28
CA ASN A 21 16.02 6.74 0.71
C ASN A 21 16.03 6.47 -0.80
N ALA A 22 14.88 6.57 -1.48
CA ALA A 22 14.72 6.19 -2.89
C ALA A 22 15.34 4.81 -3.18
N ALA A 23 15.06 3.86 -2.29
CA ALA A 23 15.67 2.54 -2.30
C ALA A 23 14.59 1.46 -2.19
N VAL A 24 14.99 0.21 -2.44
CA VAL A 24 14.14 -0.95 -2.20
C VAL A 24 14.90 -1.98 -1.39
N TYR A 25 14.16 -2.74 -0.58
CA TYR A 25 14.64 -3.96 0.01
C TYR A 25 14.27 -5.13 -0.89
N LEU A 26 15.27 -5.89 -1.31
CA LEU A 26 15.12 -7.14 -2.03
C LEU A 26 15.34 -8.29 -1.07
N VAL A 27 14.30 -9.09 -0.87
CA VAL A 27 14.30 -10.21 0.06
C VAL A 27 14.09 -11.51 -0.68
N GLY A 28 14.86 -12.54 -0.33
CA GLY A 28 14.68 -13.86 -0.90
C GLY A 28 15.56 -14.91 -0.23
N VAL A 29 15.44 -16.14 -0.71
CA VAL A 29 16.30 -17.26 -0.32
C VAL A 29 17.14 -17.62 -1.54
N PRO A 30 18.47 -17.52 -1.48
CA PRO A 30 19.34 -17.91 -2.59
C PRO A 30 19.11 -19.37 -2.98
N ALA A 31 19.11 -19.66 -4.28
CA ALA A 31 18.97 -21.04 -4.77
C ALA A 31 20.21 -21.91 -4.47
N THR A 32 21.36 -21.28 -4.21
CA THR A 32 22.68 -21.94 -4.07
C THR A 32 23.07 -22.21 -2.62
N THR A 33 22.35 -21.67 -1.64
CA THR A 33 22.62 -21.90 -0.22
C THR A 33 21.80 -23.05 0.31
N THR A 34 22.29 -23.71 1.37
CA THR A 34 21.50 -24.64 2.18
C THR A 34 20.13 -23.99 2.50
N PRO A 35 19.00 -24.70 2.31
CA PRO A 35 17.67 -24.18 2.66
C PRO A 35 17.63 -23.52 4.04
N GLY A 36 16.75 -22.54 4.23
CA GLY A 36 16.54 -21.88 5.52
C GLY A 36 17.18 -20.50 5.71
N ARG A 37 17.98 -19.99 4.76
CA ARG A 37 18.59 -18.66 4.85
C ARG A 37 17.79 -17.59 4.11
N LEU A 38 17.14 -16.69 4.86
CA LEU A 38 16.53 -15.49 4.30
C LEU A 38 17.59 -14.39 4.21
N GLU A 39 17.80 -13.84 3.02
CA GLU A 39 18.69 -12.73 2.76
C GLU A 39 17.90 -11.45 2.43
N VAL A 40 18.40 -10.32 2.92
CA VAL A 40 17.80 -9.00 2.74
C VAL A 40 18.89 -8.07 2.21
N HIS A 41 18.68 -7.58 0.99
CA HIS A 41 19.56 -6.63 0.33
C HIS A 41 18.88 -5.28 0.26
N HIS A 42 19.57 -4.21 0.66
CA HIS A 42 19.12 -2.84 0.44
C HIS A 42 19.74 -2.34 -0.86
N ILE A 43 18.89 -1.87 -1.75
CA ILE A 43 19.26 -1.47 -3.10
C ILE A 43 18.91 0.00 -3.28
N THR A 44 19.93 0.86 -3.31
CA THR A 44 19.76 2.27 -3.63
C THR A 44 19.56 2.42 -5.13
N LEU A 45 18.50 3.14 -5.52
CA LEU A 45 18.22 3.45 -6.92
C LEU A 45 18.77 4.85 -7.21
N SER A 46 19.69 4.95 -8.17
CA SER A 46 20.29 6.25 -8.49
C SER A 46 19.29 7.17 -9.19
N PRO A 47 19.02 8.38 -8.68
CA PRO A 47 18.05 9.30 -9.29
C PRO A 47 18.60 10.02 -10.54
N THR A 48 19.90 9.96 -10.82
CA THR A 48 20.56 10.94 -11.72
C THR A 48 20.56 10.58 -13.20
N ASN A 49 20.25 9.34 -13.62
CA ASN A 49 20.03 9.04 -15.04
C ASN A 49 19.38 7.65 -15.27
N PRO A 50 18.05 7.50 -15.11
CA PRO A 50 17.37 6.24 -15.39
C PRO A 50 17.49 5.79 -16.87
N ASN A 51 17.80 6.72 -17.78
CA ASN A 51 17.84 6.45 -19.22
C ASN A 51 19.21 5.95 -19.70
N ASN A 52 20.21 5.80 -18.83
CA ASN A 52 21.48 5.19 -19.19
C ASN A 52 21.58 3.78 -18.61
N PRO A 53 21.09 2.74 -19.33
CA PRO A 53 21.14 1.34 -18.86
C PRO A 53 22.57 0.82 -18.69
N ASN A 54 23.57 1.52 -19.23
CA ASN A 54 24.99 1.18 -19.12
C ASN A 54 25.69 1.89 -17.96
N ASN A 55 24.99 2.66 -17.11
CA ASN A 55 25.62 3.29 -15.96
C ASN A 55 25.87 2.23 -14.86
N PRO A 56 27.14 1.82 -14.61
CA PRO A 56 27.45 0.80 -13.59
C PRO A 56 27.12 1.25 -12.17
N ASN A 57 26.85 2.54 -11.95
CA ASN A 57 26.41 3.11 -10.67
C ASN A 57 24.88 3.18 -10.53
N PHE A 58 24.11 2.57 -11.44
CA PHE A 58 22.65 2.61 -11.41
C PHE A 58 22.07 1.87 -10.18
N ILE A 59 22.76 0.84 -9.70
CA ILE A 59 22.30 -0.07 -8.64
C ILE A 59 23.45 -0.33 -7.67
N ASN A 60 23.27 0.05 -6.41
CA ASN A 60 24.17 -0.35 -5.34
C ASN A 60 23.43 -1.32 -4.40
N SER A 61 23.74 -2.61 -4.50
CA SER A 61 23.17 -3.65 -3.64
C SER A 61 24.08 -3.90 -2.44
N LYS A 62 23.54 -3.75 -1.23
CA LYS A 62 24.23 -4.06 0.02
C LYS A 62 23.44 -5.11 0.79
N LEU A 63 24.07 -6.23 1.13
CA LEU A 63 23.50 -7.16 2.10
C LEU A 63 23.39 -6.47 3.46
N ILE A 64 22.16 -6.31 3.96
CA ILE A 64 21.91 -5.67 5.27
C ILE A 64 21.56 -6.68 6.35
N SER A 65 21.00 -7.83 5.97
CA SER A 65 20.68 -8.90 6.90
C SER A 65 20.77 -10.24 6.21
N SER A 66 21.24 -11.23 6.95
CA SER A 66 20.99 -12.62 6.61
C SER A 66 20.73 -13.37 7.90
N SER A 67 19.57 -13.98 8.03
CA SER A 67 19.31 -14.88 9.16
C SER A 67 19.55 -16.31 8.73
N GLN A 68 20.35 -17.01 9.52
CA GLN A 68 20.43 -18.45 9.51
C GLN A 68 19.87 -18.94 10.85
N VAL A 69 18.86 -19.79 10.77
CA VAL A 69 18.38 -20.66 11.85
C VAL A 69 17.43 -20.00 12.86
N ASP A 70 16.22 -20.56 12.94
CA ASP A 70 15.37 -20.49 14.12
C ASP A 70 16.12 -21.00 15.36
N PRO A 71 16.23 -20.21 16.44
CA PRO A 71 17.01 -20.55 17.62
C PRO A 71 16.59 -21.87 18.30
N ASN A 72 15.43 -22.44 17.94
CA ASN A 72 14.93 -23.71 18.50
C ASN A 72 15.38 -24.97 17.75
N ASN A 73 16.41 -24.89 16.88
CA ASN A 73 17.18 -26.03 16.34
C ASN A 73 16.40 -27.09 15.53
N ASN A 74 15.12 -26.86 15.23
CA ASN A 74 14.27 -27.76 14.43
C ASN A 74 13.79 -27.14 13.10
N SER A 75 14.13 -25.89 12.78
CA SER A 75 13.65 -25.25 11.55
C SER A 75 14.73 -24.62 10.66
N ASN A 76 15.75 -25.43 10.34
CA ASN A 76 16.56 -25.23 9.13
C ASN A 76 15.74 -25.14 7.82
N ASN A 77 14.41 -25.31 7.88
CA ASN A 77 13.47 -25.21 6.77
C ASN A 77 12.39 -24.12 6.96
N ALA A 78 12.62 -23.08 7.77
CA ALA A 78 11.68 -21.97 7.84
C ALA A 78 11.52 -21.32 6.46
N TRP A 79 12.60 -20.83 5.87
CA TRP A 79 12.55 -20.15 4.58
C TRP A 79 12.96 -21.07 3.44
N THR A 80 12.18 -21.08 2.36
CA THR A 80 12.50 -21.87 1.16
C THR A 80 12.65 -20.98 -0.08
N SER A 81 13.47 -21.39 -1.04
CA SER A 81 13.62 -20.68 -2.32
C SER A 81 12.39 -20.79 -3.23
N ASN A 82 11.58 -21.84 -3.06
CA ASN A 82 10.44 -22.15 -3.92
C ASN A 82 9.13 -21.52 -3.44
N SER A 83 9.04 -21.13 -2.16
CA SER A 83 7.81 -20.55 -1.60
C SER A 83 7.65 -19.10 -2.01
N LEU A 84 6.43 -18.72 -2.39
CA LEU A 84 6.06 -17.34 -2.70
C LEU A 84 6.24 -16.45 -1.47
N LYS A 85 6.62 -15.19 -1.69
CA LYS A 85 6.84 -14.22 -0.61
C LYS A 85 6.17 -12.89 -0.92
N ALA A 86 5.75 -12.20 0.13
CA ALA A 86 5.36 -10.81 0.08
C ALA A 86 6.16 -10.01 1.10
N CYS A 87 6.47 -8.77 0.75
CA CYS A 87 7.24 -7.86 1.56
C CYS A 87 6.43 -6.57 1.69
N PHE A 88 6.36 -6.03 2.90
CA PHE A 88 5.66 -4.79 3.18
C PHE A 88 6.55 -3.91 4.05
N THR A 89 6.67 -2.63 3.72
CA THR A 89 7.37 -1.68 4.58
C THR A 89 6.40 -0.93 5.43
N TYR A 90 6.82 -0.62 6.66
CA TYR A 90 6.03 0.18 7.57
C TYR A 90 5.84 1.61 7.01
N PRO A 91 4.62 2.02 6.61
CA PRO A 91 4.42 3.20 5.78
C PRO A 91 4.41 4.52 6.59
N SER A 92 4.26 4.44 7.90
CA SER A 92 4.01 5.57 8.81
C SER A 92 5.19 5.92 9.72
N SER A 93 6.34 5.25 9.61
CA SER A 93 7.53 5.63 10.38
C SER A 93 8.23 6.83 9.73
N PRO A 94 8.41 7.94 10.47
CA PRO A 94 9.25 9.05 10.04
C PRO A 94 10.76 8.74 10.22
N LEU A 95 11.12 7.56 10.71
CA LEU A 95 12.52 7.18 10.93
C LEU A 95 13.20 6.87 9.59
N LEU A 96 14.50 7.14 9.52
CA LEU A 96 15.36 6.97 8.33
C LEU A 96 15.48 5.51 7.82
N SER A 97 14.85 4.55 8.50
CA SER A 97 14.75 3.16 8.07
C SER A 97 13.48 2.56 8.62
N ASN A 98 12.67 1.97 7.75
CA ASN A 98 11.39 1.39 8.11
C ASN A 98 11.54 -0.12 8.31
N PRO A 99 10.96 -0.69 9.38
CA PRO A 99 10.84 -2.13 9.48
C PRO A 99 10.15 -2.72 8.25
N ILE A 100 10.54 -3.93 7.87
CA ILE A 100 9.96 -4.68 6.76
C ILE A 100 9.32 -5.92 7.34
N MET A 101 8.06 -6.18 6.99
CA MET A 101 7.43 -7.47 7.26
C MET A 101 7.63 -8.36 6.03
N VAL A 102 8.12 -9.58 6.26
CA VAL A 102 8.25 -10.61 5.23
C VAL A 102 7.30 -11.74 5.56
N ILE A 103 6.52 -12.13 4.56
CA ILE A 103 5.52 -13.19 4.66
C ILE A 103 5.86 -14.26 3.64
N GLN A 104 6.01 -15.51 4.08
CA GLN A 104 6.13 -16.67 3.18
C GLN A 104 4.81 -17.44 3.14
N PHE A 105 4.37 -17.76 1.93
CA PHE A 105 3.14 -18.46 1.64
C PHE A 105 3.46 -19.90 1.24
N ASP A 106 3.06 -20.84 2.09
CA ASP A 106 3.11 -22.28 1.82
C ASP A 106 1.68 -22.86 1.90
N PRO A 107 1.38 -23.98 1.20
CA PRO A 107 0.02 -24.53 1.15
C PRO A 107 -0.64 -24.81 2.52
N TYR A 108 0.17 -25.07 3.54
CA TYR A 108 -0.29 -25.47 4.88
C TYR A 108 0.30 -24.61 6.01
N ARG A 109 1.07 -23.58 5.68
CA ARG A 109 1.79 -22.76 6.65
C ARG A 109 1.96 -21.35 6.11
N THR A 110 1.84 -20.36 6.98
CA THR A 110 2.28 -19.00 6.68
C THR A 110 3.26 -18.56 7.75
N GLN A 111 4.40 -18.01 7.31
CA GLN A 111 5.48 -17.59 8.18
C GLN A 111 5.70 -16.09 8.05
N PHE A 112 6.02 -15.46 9.17
CA PHE A 112 6.23 -14.02 9.26
C PHE A 112 7.54 -13.74 9.96
N THR A 113 8.27 -12.75 9.48
CA THR A 113 9.35 -12.13 10.25
C THR A 113 9.32 -10.63 10.01
N SER A 114 9.66 -9.88 11.06
CA SER A 114 9.95 -8.46 10.94
C SER A 114 11.46 -8.29 10.84
N ILE A 115 11.91 -7.48 9.89
CA ILE A 115 13.29 -7.03 9.76
C ILE A 115 13.32 -5.59 10.23
N ARG A 116 14.00 -5.35 11.33
CA ARG A 116 14.14 -4.02 11.94
C ARG A 116 15.20 -3.19 11.22
N PRO A 117 15.16 -1.86 11.37
CA PRO A 117 16.31 -0.98 11.16
C PRO A 117 17.63 -1.60 11.60
N GLY A 118 18.65 -1.54 10.74
CA GLY A 118 19.96 -2.14 11.02
C GLY A 118 20.08 -3.63 10.68
N GLY A 119 19.03 -4.25 10.14
CA GLY A 119 19.11 -5.62 9.62
C GLY A 119 18.92 -6.71 10.68
N ILE A 120 18.43 -6.38 11.86
CA ILE A 120 18.05 -7.37 12.86
C ILE A 120 16.75 -8.03 12.41
N MET A 121 16.77 -9.35 12.22
CA MET A 121 15.60 -10.13 11.82
C MET A 121 15.01 -10.83 13.04
N ASP A 122 13.72 -10.64 13.28
CA ASP A 122 12.99 -11.36 14.33
C ASP A 122 12.88 -12.86 13.96
N ALA A 123 12.76 -13.74 14.96
CA ALA A 123 12.58 -15.16 14.69
C ALA A 123 11.32 -15.39 13.83
N PRO A 124 11.36 -16.36 12.89
CA PRO A 124 10.17 -16.68 12.10
C PRO A 124 9.05 -17.12 13.04
N THR A 125 7.94 -16.39 13.00
CA THR A 125 6.73 -16.76 13.72
C THR A 125 5.76 -17.39 12.74
N ASN A 126 5.11 -18.47 13.15
CA ASN A 126 3.89 -18.89 12.51
C ASN A 126 2.77 -18.21 13.28
N LEU A 127 1.81 -17.60 12.57
CA LEU A 127 0.51 -17.41 13.18
C LEU A 127 0.09 -18.78 13.72
N ASN A 128 -0.30 -18.88 14.98
CA ASN A 128 -0.74 -20.13 15.58
C ASN A 128 -2.03 -20.57 14.86
N MET A 129 -1.83 -21.23 13.72
CA MET A 129 -2.79 -21.55 12.67
C MET A 129 -2.63 -23.02 12.40
N THR A 130 -3.20 -23.85 13.27
CA THR A 130 -3.37 -25.24 12.93
C THR A 130 -4.36 -25.30 11.76
N ASN A 131 -3.89 -25.73 10.57
CA ASN A 131 -4.68 -25.90 9.35
C ASN A 131 -5.22 -24.61 8.68
N LEU A 132 -4.62 -23.45 8.93
CA LEU A 132 -4.92 -22.22 8.18
C LEU A 132 -3.65 -21.65 7.57
N ALA A 133 -3.68 -21.38 6.28
CA ALA A 133 -2.60 -20.72 5.56
C ALA A 133 -3.18 -19.69 4.58
N PHE A 134 -2.42 -18.62 4.36
CA PHE A 134 -2.68 -17.70 3.27
C PHE A 134 -2.29 -18.35 1.95
N VAL A 135 -3.17 -18.24 0.96
CA VAL A 135 -3.04 -19.02 -0.28
C VAL A 135 -1.96 -18.47 -1.19
N SER A 136 -1.88 -17.14 -1.32
CA SER A 136 -1.00 -16.50 -2.29
C SER A 136 -0.75 -15.04 -1.93
N PRO A 137 0.46 -14.49 -2.20
CA PRO A 137 0.70 -13.05 -2.11
C PRO A 137 -0.21 -12.24 -3.06
N ARG A 138 -0.66 -12.82 -4.18
CA ARG A 138 -1.59 -12.16 -5.12
C ARG A 138 -2.99 -11.96 -4.53
N LEU A 139 -3.30 -12.64 -3.42
CA LEU A 139 -4.58 -12.58 -2.71
C LEU A 139 -4.41 -12.02 -1.29
N PHE A 140 -3.36 -11.22 -1.08
CA PHE A 140 -3.00 -10.60 0.18
C PHE A 140 -2.88 -9.09 -0.02
N THR A 141 -3.95 -8.34 0.27
CA THR A 141 -4.06 -6.92 -0.12
C THR A 141 -4.03 -6.00 1.08
N LEU A 142 -3.16 -4.99 1.04
CA LEU A 142 -3.17 -3.91 2.02
C LEU A 142 -4.39 -3.02 1.77
N SER A 143 -5.35 -3.03 2.69
CA SER A 143 -6.61 -2.29 2.57
C SER A 143 -6.64 -1.02 3.42
N GLY A 144 -5.62 -0.80 4.26
CA GLY A 144 -5.44 0.42 5.03
C GLY A 144 -4.31 0.31 6.05
N TYR A 145 -3.86 1.45 6.58
CA TYR A 145 -2.84 1.50 7.64
C TYR A 145 -3.12 2.62 8.64
N PHE A 146 -2.84 2.38 9.93
CA PHE A 146 -2.97 3.37 11.00
C PHE A 146 -1.83 3.18 12.00
N GLY A 147 -1.15 4.26 12.39
CA GLY A 147 -0.04 4.17 13.35
C GLY A 147 0.90 3.02 13.00
N ALA A 148 1.14 2.11 13.97
CA ALA A 148 1.99 0.91 13.90
C ALA A 148 1.45 -0.27 13.08
N PHE A 149 0.26 -0.15 12.51
CA PHE A 149 -0.51 -1.29 12.03
C PHE A 149 -0.94 -1.14 10.59
N GLU A 150 -0.95 -2.26 9.90
CA GLU A 150 -1.56 -2.40 8.59
C GLU A 150 -2.68 -3.42 8.64
N VAL A 151 -3.75 -3.13 7.91
CA VAL A 151 -4.93 -3.96 7.80
C VAL A 151 -5.00 -4.51 6.39
N PHE A 152 -5.11 -5.84 6.32
CA PHE A 152 -5.11 -6.60 5.09
C PHE A 152 -6.43 -7.33 4.91
N ASN A 153 -6.89 -7.41 3.67
CA ASN A 153 -7.87 -8.41 3.25
C ASN A 153 -7.11 -9.59 2.63
N VAL A 154 -7.32 -10.79 3.16
CA VAL A 154 -6.51 -11.95 2.79
C VAL A 154 -7.38 -13.15 2.47
N PHE A 155 -6.99 -13.90 1.43
CA PHE A 155 -7.62 -15.16 1.09
C PHE A 155 -6.88 -16.34 1.70
N THR A 156 -7.62 -17.27 2.28
CA THR A 156 -7.09 -18.40 3.06
C THR A 156 -7.58 -19.74 2.53
N ASN A 157 -6.86 -20.80 2.85
CA ASN A 157 -7.23 -22.17 2.49
C ASN A 157 -8.32 -22.79 3.40
N PHE A 158 -8.84 -22.03 4.36
CA PHE A 158 -9.83 -22.48 5.34
C PHE A 158 -11.03 -21.56 5.34
N ALA A 159 -12.24 -22.11 5.45
CA ALA A 159 -13.47 -21.33 5.50
C ALA A 159 -14.45 -21.92 6.52
N THR A 160 -14.88 -21.10 7.48
CA THR A 160 -16.12 -21.37 8.23
C THR A 160 -17.31 -20.73 7.50
N ASN A 161 -17.21 -19.43 7.17
CA ASN A 161 -18.24 -18.69 6.43
C ASN A 161 -17.74 -18.21 5.06
N SER A 162 -16.50 -17.73 5.03
CA SER A 162 -15.78 -17.29 3.84
C SER A 162 -14.31 -17.65 3.98
N ALA A 163 -13.64 -17.82 2.84
CA ALA A 163 -12.19 -17.97 2.78
C ALA A 163 -11.46 -16.61 2.91
N TRP A 164 -12.20 -15.50 2.84
CA TRP A 164 -11.69 -14.15 3.07
C TRP A 164 -11.72 -13.77 4.54
N MET A 165 -10.66 -13.11 5.00
CA MET A 165 -10.57 -12.60 6.36
C MET A 165 -9.80 -11.28 6.44
N GLY A 166 -10.06 -10.53 7.51
CA GLY A 166 -9.26 -9.37 7.91
C GLY A 166 -8.05 -9.81 8.72
N VAL A 167 -6.88 -9.27 8.40
CA VAL A 167 -5.65 -9.45 9.19
C VAL A 167 -5.09 -8.10 9.54
N ARG A 168 -4.68 -7.92 10.79
CA ARG A 168 -3.91 -6.76 11.22
C ARG A 168 -2.52 -7.19 11.63
N LEU A 169 -1.51 -6.61 11.00
CA LEU A 169 -0.10 -6.83 11.34
C LEU A 169 0.45 -5.65 12.12
N ASN A 170 1.26 -5.94 13.15
CA ASN A 170 2.00 -4.95 13.93
C ASN A 170 3.49 -5.00 13.58
N TYR A 171 4.02 -3.91 13.05
CA TYR A 171 5.42 -3.80 12.63
C TYR A 171 6.42 -3.61 13.78
N THR A 172 5.92 -3.21 14.96
CA THR A 172 6.79 -2.88 16.10
C THR A 172 7.25 -4.09 16.90
N ASN A 173 6.49 -5.19 16.90
CA ASN A 173 6.81 -6.35 17.73
C ASN A 173 6.56 -7.71 17.08
N GLY A 174 6.11 -7.79 15.82
CA GLY A 174 5.99 -9.04 15.03
C GLY A 174 4.98 -10.09 15.56
N VAL A 175 4.58 -10.00 16.83
CA VAL A 175 3.81 -10.98 17.58
C VAL A 175 2.34 -10.56 17.73
N ASP A 176 2.04 -9.25 17.76
CA ASP A 176 0.67 -8.74 17.93
C ASP A 176 -0.11 -8.73 16.61
N GLN A 177 -0.32 -9.93 16.05
CA GLN A 177 -1.09 -10.13 14.84
C GLN A 177 -2.52 -10.53 15.22
N VAL A 178 -3.50 -9.75 14.76
CA VAL A 178 -4.92 -9.98 15.06
C VAL A 178 -5.64 -10.39 13.78
N ARG A 179 -6.63 -11.27 13.92
CA ARG A 179 -7.35 -11.90 12.81
C ARG A 179 -8.84 -11.80 13.01
N ASP A 180 -9.58 -11.63 11.92
CA ASP A 180 -11.02 -11.49 11.92
C ASP A 180 -11.61 -12.26 10.73
N SER A 181 -12.20 -13.43 11.00
CA SER A 181 -12.80 -14.29 9.99
C SER A 181 -14.21 -13.85 9.56
N GLN A 182 -14.78 -12.83 10.19
CA GLN A 182 -16.08 -12.32 9.78
C GLN A 182 -15.95 -10.90 9.24
N LEU A 183 -16.12 -10.78 7.93
CA LEU A 183 -16.20 -9.53 7.21
C LEU A 183 -17.67 -9.15 7.04
N THR A 184 -17.96 -7.85 6.94
CA THR A 184 -19.33 -7.35 6.69
C THR A 184 -19.83 -7.75 5.30
N ASN A 185 -18.95 -7.77 4.30
CA ASN A 185 -19.21 -8.28 2.95
C ASN A 185 -18.05 -9.19 2.55
N TYR A 186 -18.33 -10.19 1.70
CA TYR A 186 -17.35 -11.18 1.28
C TYR A 186 -17.08 -11.09 -0.22
N PRO A 187 -15.81 -10.96 -0.64
CA PRO A 187 -15.45 -11.07 -2.04
C PRO A 187 -15.67 -12.47 -2.63
N SER A 188 -15.50 -12.58 -3.95
CA SER A 188 -15.66 -13.84 -4.70
C SER A 188 -14.88 -15.01 -4.09
N ARG A 189 -15.46 -16.21 -4.14
CA ARG A 189 -14.83 -17.46 -3.66
C ARG A 189 -13.84 -18.07 -4.65
N THR A 190 -13.80 -17.56 -5.89
CA THR A 190 -12.85 -17.97 -6.92
C THR A 190 -11.98 -16.79 -7.34
N PRO A 191 -11.23 -16.18 -6.40
CA PRO A 191 -10.44 -15.01 -6.73
C PRO A 191 -9.19 -15.40 -7.53
N MET A 192 -8.81 -14.51 -8.44
CA MET A 192 -7.57 -14.62 -9.22
C MET A 192 -6.50 -13.71 -8.66
N ILE A 193 -6.84 -12.44 -8.44
CA ILE A 193 -5.94 -11.40 -7.94
C ILE A 193 -6.75 -10.43 -7.08
N ALA A 194 -6.11 -9.91 -6.05
CA ALA A 194 -6.69 -8.90 -5.20
C ALA A 194 -5.71 -7.74 -5.02
N LEU A 195 -6.23 -6.52 -5.15
CA LEU A 195 -5.50 -5.27 -5.19
C LEU A 195 -6.00 -4.37 -4.06
N GLY A 196 -5.06 -3.80 -3.32
CA GLY A 196 -5.34 -2.83 -2.27
C GLY A 196 -5.13 -1.40 -2.76
N THR A 197 -5.91 -0.48 -2.20
CA THR A 197 -5.54 0.94 -2.12
C THR A 197 -5.79 1.42 -0.71
N TYR A 198 -5.11 2.49 -0.32
CA TYR A 198 -5.26 3.09 1.00
C TYR A 198 -5.17 4.60 0.93
N THR A 199 -5.78 5.27 1.90
CA THR A 199 -5.64 6.70 2.15
C THR A 199 -4.80 6.92 3.39
N SER A 200 -3.86 7.88 3.34
CA SER A 200 -3.14 8.32 4.53
C SER A 200 -4.06 9.22 5.35
N THR A 201 -4.56 8.73 6.48
CA THR A 201 -5.28 9.57 7.43
C THR A 201 -4.67 9.42 8.82
N LEU A 202 -4.60 10.51 9.58
CA LEU A 202 -4.17 10.51 10.98
C LEU A 202 -5.30 10.04 11.93
N SER A 203 -6.36 9.43 11.39
CA SER A 203 -7.55 9.06 12.16
C SER A 203 -7.39 7.67 12.80
N THR A 204 -8.26 7.34 13.75
CA THR A 204 -8.32 6.02 14.40
C THR A 204 -8.92 4.93 13.49
N ALA A 205 -9.40 5.28 12.30
CA ALA A 205 -9.85 4.34 11.29
C ALA A 205 -9.04 4.51 10.00
N THR A 206 -8.71 3.41 9.36
CA THR A 206 -8.09 3.42 8.04
C THR A 206 -9.16 3.34 6.99
N GLN A 207 -8.95 4.02 5.86
CA GLN A 207 -9.86 3.97 4.73
C GLN A 207 -9.06 3.61 3.49
N GLY A 208 -9.64 2.76 2.66
CA GLY A 208 -9.04 2.30 1.42
C GLY A 208 -10.03 1.46 0.64
N TYR A 209 -9.51 0.65 -0.25
CA TYR A 209 -10.31 -0.29 -1.02
C TYR A 209 -9.64 -1.65 -1.07
N SER A 210 -10.47 -2.69 -1.01
CA SER A 210 -10.09 -4.03 -1.44
C SER A 210 -10.79 -4.32 -2.76
N ILE A 211 -10.01 -4.58 -3.80
CA ILE A 211 -10.50 -4.81 -5.16
C ILE A 211 -10.15 -6.24 -5.53
N VAL A 212 -11.14 -7.06 -5.84
CA VAL A 212 -10.95 -8.47 -6.15
C VAL A 212 -11.39 -8.75 -7.57
N PHE A 213 -10.49 -9.32 -8.36
CA PHE A 213 -10.78 -9.84 -9.68
C PHE A 213 -10.85 -11.36 -9.61
N ASP A 214 -11.92 -11.94 -10.15
CA ASP A 214 -12.15 -13.37 -10.12
C ASP A 214 -11.66 -14.07 -11.38
N THR A 215 -11.68 -15.40 -11.34
CA THR A 215 -11.29 -16.25 -12.47
C THR A 215 -12.25 -16.19 -13.67
N THR A 216 -13.40 -15.52 -13.54
CA THR A 216 -14.32 -15.26 -14.66
C THR A 216 -14.01 -13.94 -15.38
N GLY A 217 -13.02 -13.19 -14.88
CA GLY A 217 -12.60 -11.90 -15.43
C GLY A 217 -13.43 -10.72 -14.94
N GLN A 218 -14.27 -10.90 -13.91
CA GLN A 218 -15.02 -9.82 -13.29
C GLN A 218 -14.23 -9.20 -12.14
N GLY A 219 -14.33 -7.88 -11.97
CA GLY A 219 -13.74 -7.17 -10.84
C GLY A 219 -14.81 -6.57 -9.93
N GLN A 220 -14.57 -6.57 -8.62
CA GLN A 220 -15.42 -5.93 -7.63
C GLN A 220 -14.57 -5.12 -6.66
N ALA A 221 -14.93 -3.86 -6.44
CA ALA A 221 -14.28 -2.99 -5.47
C ALA A 221 -15.14 -2.85 -4.22
N TYR A 222 -14.51 -2.96 -3.06
CA TYR A 222 -15.11 -2.86 -1.74
C TYR A 222 -14.44 -1.71 -0.99
N PRO A 223 -15.18 -0.65 -0.59
CA PRO A 223 -14.67 0.30 0.38
C PRO A 223 -14.25 -0.45 1.65
N ALA A 224 -13.03 -0.23 2.12
CA ALA A 224 -12.45 -0.93 3.24
C ALA A 224 -12.23 0.02 4.40
N ILE A 225 -12.73 -0.36 5.57
CA ILE A 225 -12.52 0.37 6.83
C ILE A 225 -11.80 -0.55 7.80
N GLY A 226 -10.56 -0.19 8.15
CA GLY A 226 -9.78 -0.89 9.17
C GLY A 226 -9.92 -0.23 10.53
N ASN A 227 -10.08 -1.03 11.59
CA ASN A 227 -10.22 -0.52 12.95
C ASN A 227 -8.89 -0.61 13.74
N ALA A 228 -8.56 0.48 14.42
CA ALA A 228 -7.39 0.57 15.27
C ALA A 228 -7.51 -0.15 16.61
N THR A 229 -8.72 -0.30 17.14
CA THR A 229 -8.90 -0.87 18.46
C THR A 229 -8.60 -2.36 18.46
N PRO A 230 -8.04 -2.91 19.54
CA PRO A 230 -8.06 -4.36 19.78
C PRO A 230 -9.50 -4.88 19.63
N VAL A 231 -9.64 -6.07 19.05
CA VAL A 231 -10.92 -6.79 19.04
C VAL A 231 -11.17 -7.26 20.47
N LEU A 232 -12.03 -6.56 21.21
CA LEU A 232 -12.35 -6.88 22.60
C LEU A 232 -13.62 -7.75 22.69
N GLY A 233 -14.42 -7.79 21.61
CA GLY A 233 -15.60 -8.64 21.51
C GLY A 233 -15.89 -9.13 20.09
N PRO A 234 -16.86 -10.06 19.93
CA PRO A 234 -17.21 -10.65 18.64
C PRO A 234 -17.83 -9.66 17.63
N GLN A 235 -18.19 -8.46 18.08
CA GLN A 235 -18.70 -7.38 17.23
C GLN A 235 -17.60 -6.45 16.72
N ASP A 236 -16.40 -6.49 17.31
CA ASP A 236 -15.30 -5.64 16.89
C ASP A 236 -14.67 -6.24 15.64
N ARG A 237 -14.85 -5.55 14.52
CA ARG A 237 -14.27 -5.93 13.23
C ARG A 237 -12.89 -5.32 13.08
N ILE A 238 -11.90 -6.12 12.68
CA ILE A 238 -10.59 -5.58 12.28
C ILE A 238 -10.72 -4.87 10.94
N LEU A 239 -11.46 -5.48 10.03
CA LEU A 239 -11.70 -5.01 8.68
C LEU A 239 -13.18 -5.14 8.38
N SER A 240 -13.79 -4.03 8.02
CA SER A 240 -15.15 -4.00 7.47
C SER A 240 -15.07 -3.69 5.98
N LEU A 241 -15.67 -4.52 5.15
CA LEU A 241 -15.86 -4.26 3.74
C LEU A 241 -17.27 -3.72 3.50
N GLY A 242 -17.38 -2.55 2.90
CA GLY A 242 -18.64 -1.95 2.48
C GLY A 242 -19.29 -2.69 1.32
N SER A 243 -20.44 -2.19 0.88
CA SER A 243 -21.13 -2.70 -0.31
C SER A 243 -20.23 -2.57 -1.54
N SER A 244 -20.13 -3.64 -2.34
CA SER A 244 -19.30 -3.62 -3.54
C SER A 244 -19.97 -2.93 -4.72
N TYR A 245 -19.13 -2.54 -5.66
CA TYR A 245 -19.54 -2.17 -7.01
C TYR A 245 -18.64 -2.86 -8.03
N ASN A 246 -19.19 -3.10 -9.21
CA ASN A 246 -18.46 -3.77 -10.29
C ASN A 246 -17.40 -2.83 -10.87
N VAL A 247 -16.21 -3.37 -11.10
CA VAL A 247 -15.14 -2.70 -11.83
C VAL A 247 -15.42 -2.87 -13.33
N ASN A 248 -15.47 -1.75 -14.06
CA ASN A 248 -15.50 -1.79 -15.51
C ASN A 248 -14.10 -2.16 -16.03
N MET A 249 -13.98 -3.35 -16.60
CA MET A 249 -12.70 -3.86 -17.11
C MET A 249 -12.18 -3.10 -18.33
N ASN A 250 -13.00 -2.30 -19.03
CA ASN A 250 -12.61 -1.52 -20.20
C ASN A 250 -11.84 -2.32 -21.27
N GLY A 251 -12.29 -3.55 -21.53
CA GLY A 251 -11.64 -4.48 -22.46
C GLY A 251 -10.36 -5.15 -21.95
N ALA A 252 -9.87 -4.80 -20.76
CA ALA A 252 -8.74 -5.49 -20.13
C ALA A 252 -9.11 -6.95 -19.84
N ARG A 253 -8.15 -7.85 -20.08
CA ARG A 253 -8.24 -9.28 -19.76
C ARG A 253 -7.04 -9.64 -18.92
N LEU A 254 -7.26 -9.69 -17.60
CA LEU A 254 -6.20 -10.01 -16.66
C LEU A 254 -5.83 -11.50 -16.74
N THR A 255 -4.54 -11.82 -16.69
CA THR A 255 -4.10 -13.21 -16.59
C THR A 255 -4.03 -13.69 -15.14
N MET A 256 -4.02 -15.02 -14.94
CA MET A 256 -3.79 -15.62 -13.62
C MET A 256 -2.45 -15.24 -13.00
N ASP A 257 -1.52 -14.76 -13.82
CA ASP A 257 -0.17 -14.38 -13.43
C ASP A 257 0.00 -12.91 -13.08
N ALA A 258 -1.06 -12.11 -13.23
CA ALA A 258 -1.05 -10.70 -12.89
C ALA A 258 -0.56 -10.44 -11.45
N ILE A 259 0.14 -9.32 -11.27
CA ILE A 259 0.85 -8.96 -10.04
C ILE A 259 0.25 -7.66 -9.51
N PRO A 260 -0.37 -7.67 -8.32
CA PRO A 260 -0.93 -6.47 -7.74
C PRO A 260 0.19 -5.62 -7.14
N VAL A 261 0.11 -4.32 -7.37
CA VAL A 261 0.99 -3.31 -6.77
C VAL A 261 0.10 -2.32 -6.04
N THR A 262 0.08 -2.45 -4.72
CA THR A 262 -0.69 -1.54 -3.85
C THR A 262 0.04 -0.22 -3.71
N MET A 263 -0.67 0.89 -3.94
CA MET A 263 -0.17 2.26 -3.76
C MET A 263 -1.29 3.12 -3.15
N ALA A 264 -0.91 4.25 -2.56
CA ALA A 264 -1.87 5.20 -1.98
C ALA A 264 -2.85 5.70 -3.04
N ASN A 265 -4.15 5.62 -2.73
CA ASN A 265 -5.32 6.03 -3.54
C ASN A 265 -5.51 5.28 -4.87
N THR A 266 -4.44 4.95 -5.58
CA THR A 266 -4.45 4.26 -6.88
C THR A 266 -3.74 2.92 -6.76
N GLY A 267 -4.38 1.85 -7.19
CA GLY A 267 -3.77 0.53 -7.29
C GLY A 267 -3.31 0.26 -8.72
N PHE A 268 -2.25 -0.52 -8.86
CA PHE A 268 -1.72 -0.93 -10.16
C PHE A 268 -1.69 -2.45 -10.30
N ILE A 269 -1.82 -2.93 -11.53
CA ILE A 269 -1.70 -4.35 -11.87
C ILE A 269 -0.68 -4.47 -13.00
N LEU A 270 0.36 -5.25 -12.78
CA LEU A 270 1.30 -5.64 -13.82
C LEU A 270 0.84 -6.97 -14.40
N ASP A 271 0.77 -7.07 -15.72
CA ASP A 271 0.27 -8.29 -16.37
C ASP A 271 1.03 -8.60 -17.66
N LYS A 272 0.82 -9.81 -18.19
CA LYS A 272 1.42 -10.27 -19.43
C LYS A 272 0.67 -9.71 -20.65
N GLY A 273 1.35 -8.91 -21.45
CA GLY A 273 0.89 -8.52 -22.78
C GLY A 273 0.85 -9.70 -23.75
N SER A 274 0.10 -9.57 -24.84
CA SER A 274 0.03 -10.60 -25.89
C SER A 274 1.38 -10.88 -26.57
N ASP A 275 2.27 -9.89 -26.54
CA ASP A 275 3.66 -9.92 -27.00
C ASP A 275 4.64 -10.47 -25.95
N GLY A 276 4.16 -10.79 -24.74
CA GLY A 276 4.99 -11.22 -23.61
C GLY A 276 5.67 -10.08 -22.84
N SER A 277 5.44 -8.81 -23.20
CA SER A 277 5.92 -7.67 -22.42
C SER A 277 5.05 -7.42 -21.18
N THR A 278 5.54 -6.62 -20.24
CA THR A 278 4.76 -6.21 -19.07
C THR A 278 3.83 -5.06 -19.44
N VAL A 279 2.52 -5.27 -19.33
CA VAL A 279 1.51 -4.21 -19.41
C VAL A 279 1.15 -3.71 -18.01
N VAL A 280 0.77 -2.44 -17.91
CA VAL A 280 0.40 -1.80 -16.64
C VAL A 280 -1.06 -1.36 -16.71
N TYR A 281 -1.87 -1.78 -15.74
CA TYR A 281 -3.20 -1.27 -15.50
C TYR A 281 -3.25 -0.47 -14.20
N SER A 282 -4.16 0.50 -14.11
CA SER A 282 -4.39 1.31 -12.92
C SER A 282 -5.88 1.45 -12.62
N ILE A 283 -6.20 1.59 -11.33
CA ILE A 283 -7.55 1.90 -10.87
C ILE A 283 -7.48 2.83 -9.66
N THR A 284 -8.32 3.86 -9.66
CA THR A 284 -8.47 4.83 -8.55
C THR A 284 -9.93 4.78 -8.10
N PRO A 285 -10.28 3.88 -7.18
CA PRO A 285 -11.68 3.53 -6.89
C PRO A 285 -12.57 4.71 -6.48
N ASP A 286 -12.01 5.70 -5.77
CA ASP A 286 -12.71 6.93 -5.36
C ASP A 286 -13.07 7.86 -6.53
N GLN A 287 -12.39 7.73 -7.67
CA GLN A 287 -12.55 8.61 -8.83
C GLN A 287 -13.26 7.90 -9.99
N SER A 288 -12.99 6.60 -10.17
CA SER A 288 -13.49 5.82 -11.29
C SER A 288 -13.58 4.35 -10.91
N ALA A 289 -14.68 3.71 -11.30
CA ALA A 289 -14.82 2.26 -11.23
C ALA A 289 -14.15 1.54 -12.43
N MET A 290 -13.44 2.27 -13.30
CA MET A 290 -12.84 1.71 -14.50
C MET A 290 -11.39 1.29 -14.26
N LEU A 291 -11.03 0.11 -14.77
CA LEU A 291 -9.64 -0.31 -14.89
C LEU A 291 -9.05 0.31 -16.15
N HIS A 292 -8.06 1.18 -15.99
CA HIS A 292 -7.41 1.87 -17.09
C HIS A 292 -6.13 1.14 -17.48
N ARG A 293 -5.92 0.92 -18.79
CA ARG A 293 -4.59 0.54 -19.28
C ARG A 293 -3.73 1.79 -19.37
N VAL A 294 -2.55 1.75 -18.75
CA VAL A 294 -1.59 2.85 -18.82
C VAL A 294 -0.90 2.81 -20.18
N SER A 295 -0.83 3.96 -20.85
CA SER A 295 -0.03 4.08 -22.08
C SER A 295 1.44 4.02 -21.72
N ILE A 296 2.15 3.02 -22.25
CA ILE A 296 3.56 2.75 -21.97
C ILE A 296 4.33 2.61 -23.28
N ALA A 297 5.54 3.15 -23.32
CA ALA A 297 6.47 2.94 -24.43
C ALA A 297 7.38 1.74 -24.10
N GLY A 298 7.08 0.58 -24.67
CA GLY A 298 7.79 -0.67 -24.39
C GLY A 298 7.63 -1.15 -22.94
N GLY A 299 8.43 -2.14 -22.54
CA GLY A 299 8.43 -2.69 -21.18
C GLY A 299 9.39 -3.87 -21.05
N PRO A 300 9.73 -4.26 -19.81
CA PRO A 300 10.50 -5.48 -19.58
C PRO A 300 9.66 -6.72 -19.94
N PRO A 301 10.29 -7.83 -20.33
CA PRO A 301 9.62 -9.12 -20.46
C PRO A 301 8.88 -9.48 -19.18
N PHE A 302 7.62 -9.89 -19.31
CA PHE A 302 6.82 -10.28 -18.17
C PHE A 302 7.26 -11.65 -17.64
N SER A 303 7.34 -11.78 -16.32
CA SER A 303 7.58 -13.06 -15.64
C SER A 303 6.61 -13.22 -14.49
N PRO A 304 5.94 -14.37 -14.33
CA PRO A 304 5.03 -14.62 -13.20
C PRO A 304 5.73 -14.63 -11.84
N ALA A 305 7.06 -14.79 -11.84
CA ALA A 305 7.91 -14.80 -10.65
C ALA A 305 8.58 -13.43 -10.39
N MET A 306 8.24 -12.38 -11.15
CA MET A 306 8.73 -11.04 -10.84
C MET A 306 8.12 -10.54 -9.53
N ALA A 307 8.91 -9.80 -8.76
CA ALA A 307 8.43 -9.06 -7.60
C ALA A 307 8.25 -7.59 -7.99
N ALA A 308 7.27 -6.91 -7.41
CA ALA A 308 7.02 -5.51 -7.67
C ALA A 308 6.66 -4.76 -6.39
N THR A 309 7.10 -3.51 -6.28
CA THR A 309 6.69 -2.60 -5.21
C THR A 309 6.47 -1.19 -5.74
N ALA A 310 5.54 -0.47 -5.13
CA ALA A 310 5.37 0.96 -5.31
C ALA A 310 6.44 1.71 -4.52
N LEU A 311 7.22 2.57 -5.18
CA LEU A 311 8.21 3.45 -4.57
C LEU A 311 7.90 4.89 -5.01
N ASN A 312 7.37 5.73 -4.12
CA ASN A 312 6.93 7.08 -4.46
C ASN A 312 6.00 7.09 -5.70
N LYS A 313 6.41 7.75 -6.79
CA LYS A 313 5.68 7.79 -8.09
C LYS A 313 6.25 6.79 -9.11
N GLN A 314 6.80 5.69 -8.63
CA GLN A 314 7.44 4.69 -9.47
C GLN A 314 6.98 3.29 -9.07
N ILE A 315 7.03 2.36 -10.01
CA ILE A 315 6.90 0.93 -9.76
C ILE A 315 8.25 0.30 -10.03
N VAL A 316 8.83 -0.31 -9.01
CA VAL A 316 10.11 -1.01 -9.12
C VAL A 316 9.80 -2.50 -9.24
N THR A 317 10.38 -3.14 -10.26
CA THR A 317 10.21 -4.56 -10.51
C THR A 317 11.54 -5.28 -10.46
N TYR A 318 11.59 -6.41 -9.80
CA TYR A 318 12.71 -7.35 -9.81
C TYR A 318 12.30 -8.60 -10.56
N SER A 319 13.11 -9.06 -11.50
CA SER A 319 12.91 -10.36 -12.12
C SER A 319 14.23 -11.09 -12.29
N ASN A 320 14.18 -12.40 -12.21
CA ASN A 320 15.30 -13.27 -12.56
C ASN A 320 15.00 -13.85 -13.95
N SER A 321 15.38 -13.12 -15.00
CA SER A 321 15.09 -13.54 -16.37
C SER A 321 16.04 -14.67 -16.78
N ILE A 322 15.49 -15.71 -17.40
CA ILE A 322 16.24 -16.88 -17.85
C ILE A 322 17.29 -16.42 -18.87
N GLY A 323 18.58 -16.61 -18.55
CA GLY A 323 19.70 -16.27 -19.44
C GLY A 323 20.23 -14.85 -19.32
N ALA A 324 19.47 -13.88 -18.81
CA ALA A 324 19.94 -12.51 -18.59
C ALA A 324 20.34 -12.21 -17.13
N GLY A 325 19.98 -13.10 -16.20
CA GLY A 325 20.24 -12.94 -14.76
C GLY A 325 19.24 -12.00 -14.08
N PRO A 326 19.49 -11.64 -12.80
CA PRO A 326 18.61 -10.77 -12.04
C PRO A 326 18.69 -9.32 -12.55
N VAL A 327 17.53 -8.73 -12.79
CA VAL A 327 17.38 -7.35 -13.28
C VAL A 327 16.39 -6.57 -12.43
N LEU A 328 16.62 -5.26 -12.33
CA LEU A 328 15.67 -4.30 -11.78
C LEU A 328 15.24 -3.34 -12.88
N ASN A 329 13.93 -3.14 -13.02
CA ASN A 329 13.34 -2.14 -13.90
C ASN A 329 12.48 -1.19 -13.08
N ILE A 330 12.38 0.05 -13.54
CA ILE A 330 11.61 1.10 -12.88
C ILE A 330 10.65 1.70 -13.90
N PHE A 331 9.36 1.64 -13.60
CA PHE A 331 8.33 2.36 -14.34
C PHE A 331 8.06 3.69 -13.65
N ASP A 332 8.29 4.80 -14.34
CA ASP A 332 7.95 6.13 -13.83
C ASP A 332 6.52 6.49 -14.19
N LEU A 333 5.67 6.68 -13.17
CA LEU A 333 4.25 6.98 -13.36
C LEU A 333 4.00 8.38 -13.93
N THR A 334 4.97 9.28 -13.82
CA THR A 334 4.86 10.66 -14.30
C THR A 334 5.10 10.73 -15.80
N THR A 335 6.11 10.01 -16.29
CA THR A 335 6.48 10.00 -17.72
C THR A 335 5.84 8.85 -18.49
N GLY A 336 5.35 7.81 -17.82
CA GLY A 336 4.81 6.61 -18.46
C GLY A 336 5.87 5.75 -19.14
N THR A 337 7.12 5.81 -18.66
CA THR A 337 8.26 5.14 -19.31
C THR A 337 8.94 4.14 -18.38
N TRP A 338 9.36 3.01 -18.94
CA TRP A 338 10.23 2.06 -18.27
C TRP A 338 11.70 2.46 -18.38
N SER A 339 12.47 2.12 -17.36
CA SER A 339 13.92 2.24 -17.32
C SER A 339 14.56 0.96 -16.75
N GLY A 340 15.82 0.72 -17.08
CA GLY A 340 16.58 -0.46 -16.66
C GLY A 340 17.00 -1.36 -17.83
N PRO A 341 17.75 -2.43 -17.55
CA PRO A 341 18.25 -3.36 -18.57
C PRO A 341 17.13 -4.26 -19.13
N GLY A 342 17.31 -4.74 -20.35
CA GLY A 342 16.44 -5.75 -20.96
C GLY A 342 15.05 -5.25 -21.38
N LEU A 343 14.86 -3.94 -21.54
CA LEU A 343 13.61 -3.39 -22.09
C LEU A 343 13.50 -3.73 -23.58
N ALA A 344 12.31 -4.13 -24.03
CA ALA A 344 12.05 -4.31 -25.44
C ALA A 344 12.04 -2.95 -26.17
N ASP A 345 12.71 -2.87 -27.33
CA ASP A 345 12.75 -1.65 -28.13
C ASP A 345 11.33 -1.24 -28.57
N GLY A 346 10.93 -0.04 -28.15
CA GLY A 346 9.63 0.57 -28.43
C GLY A 346 9.27 0.70 -29.92
N SER A 347 10.25 0.54 -30.81
CA SER A 347 10.15 0.76 -32.26
C SER A 347 9.45 -0.36 -33.02
N SER A 348 9.21 -1.51 -32.39
CA SER A 348 8.57 -2.68 -33.05
C SER A 348 7.09 -2.86 -32.70
N PHE A 349 6.51 -2.01 -31.85
CA PHE A 349 5.10 -2.11 -31.46
C PHE A 349 4.20 -1.48 -32.52
N GLY A 350 3.96 -2.24 -33.58
CA GLY A 350 2.90 -1.99 -34.54
C GLY A 350 1.56 -1.85 -33.81
N SER A 351 0.83 -0.79 -34.19
CA SER A 351 -0.59 -0.58 -33.97
C SER A 351 -1.34 -1.86 -33.62
N TYR A 352 -1.89 -1.91 -32.40
CA TYR A 352 -2.86 -2.89 -31.95
C TYR A 352 -3.69 -3.44 -33.12
N PRO A 353 -3.71 -4.76 -33.37
CA PRO A 353 -4.81 -5.35 -34.11
C PRO A 353 -6.02 -5.23 -33.19
N GLY A 354 -6.78 -4.15 -33.37
CA GLY A 354 -8.09 -3.98 -32.79
C GLY A 354 -8.90 -5.25 -33.02
N GLY A 355 -9.64 -5.64 -31.99
CA GLY A 355 -10.47 -6.83 -31.97
C GLY A 355 -11.36 -6.95 -33.22
N GLY A 356 -11.73 -8.21 -33.49
CA GLY A 356 -12.54 -8.61 -34.63
C GLY A 356 -13.66 -7.62 -34.98
N GLY A 357 -13.77 -7.38 -36.29
CA GLY A 357 -14.66 -6.40 -36.89
C GLY A 357 -16.08 -6.46 -36.35
N TYR A 358 -16.42 -5.44 -35.56
CA TYR A 358 -17.77 -4.89 -35.53
C TYR A 358 -17.75 -3.65 -36.43
N ASN A 359 -18.38 -3.76 -37.60
CA ASN A 359 -18.65 -2.63 -38.49
C ASN A 359 -19.60 -1.66 -37.78
N SER A 360 -19.05 -0.69 -37.05
CA SER A 360 -19.79 0.48 -36.56
C SER A 360 -19.27 1.71 -37.30
N ASN A 361 -19.87 1.96 -38.47
CA ASN A 361 -19.79 3.28 -39.09
C ASN A 361 -20.58 4.25 -38.19
N ASN A 362 -19.93 5.33 -37.76
CA ASN A 362 -20.47 6.48 -37.01
C ASN A 362 -20.43 6.40 -35.47
N GLN A 363 -19.26 6.15 -34.88
CA GLN A 363 -19.02 6.66 -33.52
C GLN A 363 -17.60 7.23 -33.39
N PRO A 364 -17.43 8.51 -33.04
CA PRO A 364 -16.10 9.09 -32.86
C PRO A 364 -15.40 8.40 -31.69
N SER A 365 -14.28 7.76 -31.98
CA SER A 365 -13.39 7.08 -31.03
C SER A 365 -12.77 8.10 -30.07
N GLN A 366 -13.43 8.38 -28.95
CA GLN A 366 -12.79 8.97 -27.79
C GLN A 366 -12.08 7.85 -27.03
N GLN A 367 -10.90 7.46 -27.55
CA GLN A 367 -9.92 6.73 -26.77
C GLN A 367 -9.40 7.72 -25.73
N GLN A 368 -10.09 7.77 -24.59
CA GLN A 368 -9.80 8.70 -23.51
C GLN A 368 -8.52 8.24 -22.79
N GLU A 369 -7.39 8.51 -23.42
CA GLU A 369 -6.08 8.48 -22.77
C GLU A 369 -6.12 9.58 -21.70
N ILE A 370 -6.33 9.19 -20.45
CA ILE A 370 -6.17 10.10 -19.34
C ILE A 370 -4.66 10.16 -19.11
N PRO A 371 -3.97 11.28 -19.43
CA PRO A 371 -2.58 11.42 -19.01
C PRO A 371 -2.56 11.23 -17.49
N ILE A 372 -1.60 10.45 -16.99
CA ILE A 372 -1.25 10.39 -15.56
C ILE A 372 -0.57 11.73 -15.20
N GLY A 373 -1.24 12.82 -15.52
CA GLY A 373 -0.83 14.18 -15.23
C GLY A 373 -1.23 14.46 -13.81
N VAL A 374 -0.23 14.47 -12.93
CA VAL A 374 -0.18 15.33 -11.73
C VAL A 374 -1.51 15.37 -10.97
N ILE A 375 -1.64 14.48 -9.98
CA ILE A 375 -2.60 14.56 -8.87
C ILE A 375 -2.95 16.03 -8.60
N VAL A 376 -4.16 16.42 -9.02
CA VAL A 376 -4.73 17.78 -9.04
C VAL A 376 -4.97 18.33 -7.62
N GLY A 377 -4.29 17.80 -6.60
CA GLY A 377 -4.25 18.36 -5.25
C GLY A 377 -3.39 19.61 -5.14
N GLY A 378 -2.38 19.78 -6.00
CA GLY A 378 -1.49 20.96 -5.96
C GLY A 378 -2.15 22.25 -6.47
N ALA A 379 -2.92 22.17 -7.56
CA ALA A 379 -3.57 23.34 -8.14
C ALA A 379 -4.74 23.85 -7.27
N ILE A 380 -5.55 22.93 -6.74
CA ILE A 380 -6.67 23.28 -5.85
C ILE A 380 -6.14 23.78 -4.50
N GLY A 381 -5.12 23.14 -3.93
CA GLY A 381 -4.47 23.61 -2.70
C GLY A 381 -3.80 24.99 -2.87
N GLY A 382 -3.09 25.22 -3.97
CA GLY A 382 -2.48 26.51 -4.28
C GLY A 382 -3.51 27.63 -4.46
N LEU A 383 -4.63 27.34 -5.13
CA LEU A 383 -5.70 28.32 -5.34
C LEU A 383 -6.40 28.66 -4.02
N VAL A 384 -6.66 27.68 -3.15
CA VAL A 384 -7.23 27.91 -1.81
C VAL A 384 -6.29 28.78 -0.96
N VAL A 385 -4.99 28.48 -0.93
CA VAL A 385 -3.99 29.28 -0.19
C VAL A 385 -3.89 30.71 -0.74
N LEU A 386 -3.93 30.89 -2.06
CA LEU A 386 -3.93 32.22 -2.68
C LEU A 386 -5.21 33.00 -2.34
N THR A 387 -6.39 32.39 -2.45
CA THR A 387 -7.65 33.05 -2.05
C THR A 387 -7.70 33.39 -0.56
N PHE A 388 -7.18 32.52 0.32
CA PHE A 388 -7.12 32.78 1.76
C PHE A 388 -6.14 33.91 2.09
N SER A 389 -5.00 33.97 1.39
CA SER A 389 -4.01 35.05 1.52
C SER A 389 -4.59 36.40 1.04
N PHE A 390 -5.32 36.41 -0.08
CA PHE A 390 -6.01 37.60 -0.58
C PHE A 390 -7.11 38.09 0.37
N PHE A 391 -7.89 37.15 0.92
CA PHE A 391 -8.95 37.46 1.89
C PHE A 391 -8.39 38.05 3.17
N LEU A 392 -7.30 37.50 3.73
CA LEU A 392 -6.62 38.06 4.90
C LEU A 392 -6.06 39.45 4.62
N TYR A 393 -5.39 39.66 3.48
CA TYR A 393 -4.86 40.96 3.09
C TYR A 393 -5.95 42.04 3.02
N PHE A 394 -7.09 41.73 2.39
CA PHE A 394 -8.21 42.67 2.30
C PHE A 394 -8.91 42.88 3.64
N SER A 395 -9.10 41.84 4.43
CA SER A 395 -9.73 41.94 5.76
C SER A 395 -8.92 42.85 6.70
N ILE A 396 -7.58 42.76 6.66
CA ILE A 396 -6.69 43.63 7.43
C ILE A 396 -6.75 45.07 6.90
N LYS A 397 -6.69 45.25 5.58
CA LYS A 397 -6.71 46.59 4.95
C LYS A 397 -8.03 47.34 5.18
N TYR A 398 -9.16 46.64 5.17
CA TYR A 398 -10.46 47.25 5.44
C TYR A 398 -10.68 47.55 6.93
N ARG A 399 -10.17 46.73 7.86
CA ARG A 399 -10.22 47.06 9.28
C ARG A 399 -9.45 48.34 9.63
N ILE A 400 -8.28 48.55 9.04
CA ILE A 400 -7.46 49.74 9.35
C ILE A 400 -8.14 51.04 8.86
N ARG A 401 -8.94 50.99 7.79
CA ARG A 401 -9.67 52.17 7.29
C ARG A 401 -10.95 52.46 8.09
N GLY A 402 -11.60 51.45 8.67
CA GLY A 402 -12.77 51.64 9.54
C GLY A 402 -12.42 52.32 10.88
N SER A 403 -11.20 52.12 11.40
CA SER A 403 -10.78 52.65 12.70
C SER A 403 -10.46 54.14 12.70
N GLN A 404 -10.28 54.79 11.54
CA GLN A 404 -9.96 56.22 11.47
C GLN A 404 -11.20 57.13 11.42
N GLN A 405 -12.41 56.59 11.32
CA GLN A 405 -13.64 57.39 11.35
C GLN A 405 -14.36 57.40 12.71
N MET A 406 -13.87 56.67 13.72
CA MET A 406 -14.46 56.68 15.08
C MET A 406 -13.64 57.46 16.12
N ALA A 407 -12.55 58.12 15.71
CA ALA A 407 -11.72 58.92 16.63
C ALA A 407 -12.05 60.43 16.64
N SER A 408 -13.05 60.92 15.88
CA SER A 408 -13.35 62.37 15.80
C SER A 408 -14.67 62.81 16.41
N ASN A 409 -15.46 61.94 17.06
CA ASN A 409 -16.70 62.34 17.74
C ASN A 409 -16.83 61.61 19.08
N GLY A 410 -16.43 62.27 20.16
CA GLY A 410 -16.55 61.70 21.50
C GLY A 410 -16.07 62.62 22.63
N SER A 411 -16.34 63.93 22.52
CA SER A 411 -16.19 64.87 23.63
C SER A 411 -17.57 65.18 24.23
N ALA A 412 -17.63 65.14 25.56
CA ALA A 412 -18.70 65.62 26.45
C ALA A 412 -19.89 64.69 26.72
N SER A 413 -19.85 64.05 27.90
CA SER A 413 -20.91 64.22 28.91
C SER A 413 -20.47 63.60 30.24
N ALA A 414 -20.17 64.47 31.21
CA ALA A 414 -20.04 64.12 32.61
C ALA A 414 -21.42 63.71 33.18
N GLY A 415 -21.45 62.70 34.05
CA GLY A 415 -22.70 62.18 34.61
C GLY A 415 -22.48 61.13 35.70
N MET A 416 -22.06 61.63 36.85
CA MET A 416 -21.89 61.03 38.18
C MET A 416 -23.09 60.18 38.69
N GLN A 417 -22.82 58.98 39.22
CA GLN A 417 -23.46 58.27 40.36
C GLN A 417 -23.09 56.76 40.29
N SER A 418 -22.43 56.08 41.24
CA SER A 418 -22.66 55.89 42.69
C SER A 418 -23.09 54.42 42.96
N HIS A 419 -22.26 53.69 43.74
CA HIS A 419 -22.56 52.42 44.45
C HIS A 419 -22.96 51.20 43.56
N ARG A 420 -22.67 49.92 43.85
CA ARG A 420 -22.41 49.19 45.09
C ARG A 420 -21.80 47.81 44.76
N SER A 421 -21.19 47.21 45.78
CA SER A 421 -20.57 45.89 45.92
C SER A 421 -21.46 44.64 45.70
N GLY A 422 -20.82 43.49 45.39
CA GLY A 422 -21.34 42.12 45.51
C GLY A 422 -20.77 41.20 44.40
N VAL A 423 -19.72 40.40 44.59
CA VAL A 423 -19.65 39.07 45.25
C VAL A 423 -20.77 38.11 44.84
N SER A 424 -20.47 37.15 43.95
CA SER A 424 -20.84 35.72 44.01
C SER A 424 -20.28 35.00 42.76
N SER A 425 -19.25 34.14 42.84
CA SER A 425 -19.30 32.70 43.11
C SER A 425 -20.47 31.93 42.47
N ALA A 426 -20.19 31.23 41.37
CA ALA A 426 -20.91 30.03 40.95
C ALA A 426 -19.92 29.02 40.37
N ALA A 427 -19.43 28.14 41.26
CA ALA A 427 -18.72 26.93 40.91
C ALA A 427 -19.76 25.83 40.64
N THR A 428 -19.83 25.31 39.41
CA THR A 428 -20.67 24.15 39.11
C THR A 428 -19.85 22.88 39.36
N ARG A 429 -20.02 22.33 40.55
CA ARG A 429 -19.52 21.03 41.00
C ARG A 429 -20.56 19.99 40.60
N SER A 430 -20.28 19.14 39.62
CA SER A 430 -21.07 17.93 39.35
C SER A 430 -20.29 16.73 39.88
N GLN A 431 -20.56 16.37 41.13
CA GLN A 431 -20.27 15.03 41.64
C GLN A 431 -21.33 14.07 41.09
N VAL A 432 -20.90 13.05 40.35
CA VAL A 432 -21.65 11.81 40.23
C VAL A 432 -20.92 10.77 41.07
N ASP A 433 -21.46 10.60 42.27
CA ASP A 433 -21.16 9.55 43.22
C ASP A 433 -21.93 8.30 42.77
N ARG A 434 -21.26 7.19 42.46
CA ARG A 434 -21.92 5.87 42.36
C ARG A 434 -21.04 4.79 42.97
N LYS A 435 -21.30 4.63 44.26
CA LYS A 435 -20.88 3.56 45.16
C LYS A 435 -21.47 2.21 44.74
N THR A 436 -20.58 1.25 44.52
CA THR A 436 -20.55 -0.11 45.09
C THR A 436 -21.83 -0.97 45.15
N ARG A 437 -21.77 -2.14 44.49
CA ARG A 437 -22.44 -3.41 44.86
C ARG A 437 -21.67 -4.55 44.16
N GLN A 438 -20.64 -5.14 44.76
CA GLN A 438 -20.63 -6.24 45.74
C GLN A 438 -21.53 -7.44 45.41
N ASP A 439 -20.84 -8.58 45.26
CA ASP A 439 -21.20 -9.98 45.51
C ASP A 439 -22.22 -10.72 44.62
N ARG A 440 -21.68 -11.69 43.85
CA ARG A 440 -22.18 -13.07 43.93
C ARG A 440 -21.12 -14.10 43.53
N LYS A 441 -20.63 -14.81 44.54
CA LYS A 441 -20.07 -16.17 44.47
C LYS A 441 -21.22 -17.19 44.45
N SER A 442 -21.17 -18.11 43.51
CA SER A 442 -21.68 -19.50 43.56
C SER A 442 -21.14 -20.14 42.27
N GLY A 443 -20.28 -21.15 42.28
CA GLY A 443 -20.38 -22.38 43.06
C GLY A 443 -21.13 -23.42 42.21
N PHE A 444 -20.46 -23.98 41.20
CA PHE A 444 -20.39 -25.40 40.81
C PHE A 444 -19.30 -25.55 39.76
#